data_AF-A0A0F9BG45-F1
#
_entry.id   AF-A0A0F9BG45-F1
#
_cell.length_a   1.000
_cell.length_b   1.000
_cell.length_c   1.000
_cell.angle_alpha   90.00
_cell.angle_beta   90.00
_cell.angle_gamma   90.00
#
_symmetry.space_group_name_H-M   'P 1'
#
loop_
_entity.id
_entity.type
_entity.pdbx_description
1 polymer ?
#
loop_
_entity_poly.entity_id
_entity_poly.type
_entity_poly.pdbx_seq_one_letter_code
_entity_poly.pdbx_strand_id
1 'polypeptide(L)'
;MHERKYEIKDNRLVKRSNQVPIPENEPVFIFRAKDRKALAALTAYSMVVDNLDQKEAITKSIEDFRRFQAENPDKMGEPKP
;
A
#
# COMPACT_ATOMS: atom_id res chain seq x y z
N MET A 1 -4.92 0.48 -14.47
CA MET A 1 -4.47 -0.15 -13.22
C MET A 1 -2.98 0.13 -13.08
N HIS A 2 -2.55 0.89 -12.07
CA HIS A 2 -1.11 1.16 -11.90
C HIS A 2 -0.37 -0.12 -11.59
N GLU A 3 0.79 -0.31 -12.22
CA GLU A 3 1.65 -1.46 -11.93
C GLU A 3 2.08 -1.42 -10.46
N ARG A 4 1.86 -2.53 -9.75
CA ARG A 4 2.18 -2.62 -8.32
C ARG A 4 3.70 -2.63 -8.13
N LYS A 5 4.23 -1.74 -7.29
CA LYS A 5 5.68 -1.57 -7.06
C LYS A 5 6.41 -2.86 -6.62
N TYR A 6 5.72 -3.74 -5.91
CA TYR A 6 6.27 -4.99 -5.39
C TYR A 6 5.49 -6.20 -5.92
N GLU A 7 6.19 -7.32 -5.99
CA GLU A 7 5.64 -8.64 -6.23
C GLU A 7 6.15 -9.64 -5.19
N ILE A 8 5.44 -10.76 -5.04
CA ILE A 8 5.91 -11.88 -4.22
C ILE A 8 6.61 -12.85 -5.17
N LYS A 9 7.90 -13.09 -4.93
CA LYS A 9 8.73 -14.03 -5.68
C LYS A 9 9.62 -14.79 -4.70
N ASP A 10 9.65 -16.11 -4.79
CA ASP A 10 10.44 -16.99 -3.90
C ASP A 10 10.23 -16.67 -2.41
N ASN A 11 8.97 -16.49 -1.99
CA ASN A 11 8.56 -16.09 -0.63
C ASN A 11 9.12 -14.75 -0.14
N ARG A 12 9.57 -13.86 -1.04
CA ARG A 12 10.09 -12.53 -0.70
C ARG A 12 9.29 -11.43 -1.40
N LEU A 13 9.22 -10.27 -0.77
CA LEU A 13 8.76 -9.04 -1.42
C LEU A 13 9.89 -8.51 -2.30
N VAL A 14 9.66 -8.49 -3.60
CA VAL A 14 10.64 -8.06 -4.62
C VAL A 14 10.14 -6.81 -5.31
N LYS A 15 11.01 -5.80 -5.44
CA LYS A 15 10.67 -4.59 -6.18
C LYS A 15 10.68 -4.91 -7.68
N ARG A 16 9.55 -4.70 -8.37
CA ARG A 16 9.39 -5.08 -9.79
C ARG A 16 10.44 -4.43 -10.68
N SER A 17 10.75 -3.16 -10.41
CA SER A 17 11.61 -2.32 -11.27
C SER A 17 13.04 -2.82 -11.42
N ASN A 18 13.58 -3.51 -10.41
CA ASN A 18 14.99 -3.93 -10.40
C ASN A 18 15.21 -5.36 -9.90
N GLN A 19 14.13 -6.09 -9.60
CA GLN A 19 14.17 -7.47 -9.10
C GLN A 19 14.97 -7.64 -7.80
N VAL A 20 15.16 -6.55 -7.04
CA VAL A 20 15.87 -6.59 -5.75
C VAL A 20 14.85 -6.90 -4.65
N PRO A 21 15.07 -7.95 -3.83
CA PRO A 21 14.23 -8.24 -2.68
C PRO A 21 14.41 -7.20 -1.57
N ILE A 22 13.35 -6.95 -0.80
CA ILE A 22 13.48 -6.24 0.47
C ILE A 22 14.45 -7.03 1.38
N PRO A 23 15.40 -6.36 2.07
CA PRO A 23 16.28 -6.99 3.05
C PRO A 23 15.50 -7.75 4.13
N GLU A 24 16.02 -8.89 4.58
CA GLU A 24 15.33 -9.75 5.57
C GLU A 24 15.23 -9.11 6.96
N ASN A 25 16.13 -8.18 7.25
CA ASN A 25 16.19 -7.42 8.49
C ASN A 25 15.40 -6.10 8.42
N GLU A 26 14.76 -5.78 7.30
CA GLU A 26 13.92 -4.59 7.18
C GLU A 26 12.48 -4.94 7.62
N PRO A 27 11.95 -4.34 8.69
CA PRO A 27 10.58 -4.57 9.09
C PRO A 27 9.61 -4.01 8.04
N VAL A 28 8.67 -4.84 7.59
CA VAL A 28 7.63 -4.46 6.62
C VAL A 28 6.25 -4.64 7.24
N PHE A 29 5.36 -3.69 6.97
CA PHE A 29 3.94 -3.82 7.26
C PHE A 29 3.10 -3.56 6.00
N ILE A 30 1.90 -4.13 5.94
CA ILE A 30 1.02 -4.08 4.77
C ILE A 30 -0.34 -3.55 5.20
N PHE A 31 -0.86 -2.57 4.47
CA PHE A 31 -2.27 -2.17 4.57
C PHE A 31 -3.12 -2.98 3.59
N ARG A 32 -4.25 -3.51 4.05
CA ARG A 32 -5.27 -4.10 3.16
C ARG A 32 -6.32 -3.04 2.87
N ALA A 33 -6.83 -3.02 1.64
CA ALA A 33 -7.86 -2.04 1.24
C ALA A 33 -9.15 -2.12 2.08
N LYS A 34 -9.43 -3.31 2.65
CA LYS A 34 -10.56 -3.53 3.56
C LYS A 34 -10.35 -2.98 4.97
N ASP A 35 -9.13 -2.59 5.34
CA ASP A 35 -8.83 -2.09 6.68
C ASP A 35 -9.34 -0.65 6.81
N ARG A 36 -10.28 -0.43 7.74
CA ARG A 36 -10.98 0.86 7.90
C ARG A 36 -10.04 2.03 8.16
N LYS A 37 -8.92 1.80 8.85
CA LYS A 37 -7.94 2.83 9.21
C LYS A 37 -6.85 3.06 8.17
N ALA A 38 -6.76 2.24 7.11
CA ALA A 38 -5.68 2.35 6.14
C ALA A 38 -5.68 3.69 5.38
N LEU A 39 -6.86 4.20 5.00
CA LEU A 39 -6.96 5.50 4.32
C LEU A 39 -6.45 6.65 5.18
N ALA A 40 -6.77 6.66 6.48
CA ALA A 40 -6.30 7.68 7.40
C ALA A 40 -4.77 7.65 7.53
N ALA A 41 -4.20 6.45 7.67
CA ALA A 41 -2.75 6.28 7.75
C ALA A 41 -2.04 6.69 6.46
N LEU A 42 -2.54 6.26 5.29
CA LEU A 42 -1.97 6.64 3.99
C LEU A 42 -2.05 8.15 3.73
N THR A 43 -3.16 8.78 4.14
CA THR A 43 -3.34 10.24 4.01
C THR A 43 -2.32 10.97 4.87
N ALA A 44 -2.17 10.59 6.14
CA ALA A 44 -1.16 11.17 7.03
C ALA A 44 0.26 10.97 6.49
N TYR A 45 0.57 9.77 5.99
CA TYR A 45 1.86 9.48 5.37
C TYR A 45 2.12 10.36 4.15
N SER A 46 1.12 10.59 3.30
CA SER A 46 1.26 11.47 2.12
C SER A 46 1.58 12.93 2.45
N MET A 47 1.28 13.39 3.67
CA MET A 47 1.52 14.76 4.11
C MET A 47 2.99 15.01 4.50
N VAL A 48 3.74 13.95 4.82
CA VAL A 48 5.12 14.04 5.31
C VAL A 48 6.15 13.54 4.28
N VAL A 49 5.72 13.26 3.05
CA VAL A 49 6.61 12.79 1.97
C VAL A 49 7.11 13.99 1.16
N ASP A 50 8.43 14.14 1.11
CA ASP A 50 9.09 15.27 0.45
C ASP A 50 9.27 15.11 -1.07
N ASN A 51 9.19 13.87 -1.56
CA ASN A 51 9.41 13.56 -2.98
C ASN A 51 8.06 13.54 -3.75
N LEU A 52 7.97 14.33 -4.82
CA LEU A 52 6.77 14.47 -5.63
C LEU A 52 6.32 13.15 -6.29
N ASP A 53 7.25 12.38 -6.86
CA ASP A 53 6.94 11.09 -7.49
C ASP A 53 6.40 10.08 -6.48
N GLN A 54 6.97 10.07 -5.28
CA GLN A 54 6.49 9.23 -4.18
C GLN A 54 5.10 9.66 -3.71
N LYS A 55 4.86 10.97 -3.61
CA LYS A 55 3.55 11.52 -3.26
C LYS A 55 2.48 11.16 -4.29
N GLU A 56 2.82 11.19 -5.58
CA GLU A 56 1.91 10.77 -6.66
C GLU A 56 1.56 9.27 -6.55
N ALA A 57 2.55 8.42 -6.29
CA ALA A 57 2.33 6.99 -6.10
C ALA A 57 1.44 6.68 -4.87
N ILE A 58 1.59 7.44 -3.78
CA ILE A 58 0.73 7.31 -2.59
C ILE A 58 -0.69 7.80 -2.92
N THR A 59 -0.84 8.90 -3.64
CA THR A 59 -2.15 9.43 -4.07
C THR A 59 -2.93 8.40 -4.87
N LYS A 60 -2.28 7.76 -5.85
CA LYS A 60 -2.87 6.66 -6.64
C LYS A 60 -3.29 5.48 -5.76
N SER A 61 -2.52 5.17 -4.72
CA SER A 61 -2.88 4.13 -3.75
C SER A 61 -4.09 4.53 -2.89
N ILE A 62 -4.18 5.79 -2.47
CA ILE A 62 -5.36 6.32 -1.75
C ILE A 62 -6.62 6.21 -2.61
N GLU A 63 -6.53 6.54 -3.90
CA GLU A 63 -7.64 6.42 -4.85
C GLU A 63 -8.09 4.96 -5.03
N ASP A 64 -7.14 4.03 -5.18
CA ASP A 64 -7.42 2.60 -5.22
C ASP A 64 -8.15 2.11 -3.96
N PHE A 65 -7.72 2.57 -2.79
CA PHE A 65 -8.36 2.23 -1.51
C PHE A 65 -9.78 2.80 -1.45
N ARG A 66 -9.97 4.09 -1.79
CA ARG A 66 -11.30 4.72 -1.82
C ARG A 66 -12.26 3.97 -2.75
N ARG A 67 -11.80 3.61 -3.95
CA ARG A 67 -12.59 2.83 -4.91
C ARG A 67 -12.98 1.47 -4.33
N PHE A 68 -12.02 0.74 -3.76
CA PHE A 68 -12.30 -0.56 -3.12
C PHE A 68 -13.35 -0.44 -2.00
N GLN A 69 -13.24 0.57 -1.12
CA GLN A 69 -14.18 0.77 -0.02
C GLN A 69 -15.59 1.10 -0.52
N ALA A 70 -15.71 1.95 -1.54
CA ALA A 70 -16.99 2.31 -2.14
C ALA A 70 -17.67 1.11 -2.82
N GLU A 71 -16.89 0.27 -3.49
CA GLU A 71 -17.39 -0.92 -4.20
C GLU A 71 -17.64 -2.13 -3.28
N ASN A 72 -17.10 -2.14 -2.06
CA ASN A 72 -17.13 -3.30 -1.15
C ASN A 72 -17.41 -2.90 0.32
N PRO A 73 -18.50 -2.17 0.61
CA PRO A 73 -18.77 -1.67 1.97
C PRO A 73 -18.96 -2.79 3.01
N ASP A 74 -19.48 -3.94 2.58
CA ASP A 74 -19.71 -5.14 3.38
C ASP A 74 -18.41 -5.87 3.77
N LYS A 75 -17.33 -5.68 3.01
CA LYS A 75 -16.03 -6.34 3.26
C LYS A 75 -15.16 -5.56 4.25
N MET A 76 -15.59 -4.37 4.66
CA MET A 76 -14.81 -3.44 5.48
C MET A 76 -14.70 -3.90 6.94
N GLY A 77 -13.48 -4.01 7.45
CA GLY A 77 -13.20 -4.47 8.81
C GLY A 77 -11.94 -3.87 9.42
N GLU A 78 -11.65 -4.24 10.65
CA GLU A 78 -10.38 -3.94 11.31
C GLU A 78 -9.43 -5.14 11.19
N PRO A 79 -8.10 -4.91 11.13
CA PRO A 79 -7.12 -5.97 11.34
C PRO A 79 -7.36 -6.64 12.69
N LYS A 80 -7.29 -7.97 12.72
CA LYS A 80 -7.24 -8.72 13.97
C LYS A 80 -5.77 -8.92 14.36
N PRO A 81 -5.44 -8.96 15.66
CA PRO A 81 -4.10 -9.30 16.13
C PRO A 81 -3.60 -10.63 15.56
#